data_AF-A0A117LQL5-F1
#
_entry.id   AF-A0A117LQL5-F1
#
_cell.length_a   1.000
_cell.length_b   1.000
_cell.length_c   1.000
_cell.angle_alpha   90.00
_cell.angle_beta   90.00
_cell.angle_gamma   90.00
#
_symmetry.space_group_name_H-M   'P 1'
#
loop_
_entity.id
_entity.type
_entity.pdbx_description
1 polymer ?
#
loop_
_entity_poly.entity_id
_entity_poly.type
_entity_poly.pdbx_seq_one_letter_code
_entity_poly.pdbx_strand_id
1 'polypeptide(L)'
;MLALSGQVKAQYAGPGGIQEIDQDAFFRPITVFSNTVTDPATAVKLLTRALRYAIIGRGVAQLSIPNDIQREPLEPAYCERETCLPTVAVAPTDEAVRAAAEAIDGASRPVILAGFGAMGAAGAVLDLAKKIRAPVVTTFRAKGILPDENEWVAGIHGPLGTPHARTLVGESDLVIACGASFSDFTGIPGDKPVVHIDIDPIQLGKHPFVAAVWGDCAIALPRILELVRPREDPAVGQWLMERRREWSLQLDR
;
A
#
# COMPACT_ATOMS: atom_id res chain seq x y z
N MET A 1 8.84 6.36 -8.83
CA MET A 1 9.86 7.43 -8.92
C MET A 1 10.53 7.35 -10.29
N LEU A 2 10.86 8.50 -10.90
CA LEU A 2 11.68 8.55 -12.12
C LEU A 2 13.04 9.17 -11.78
N ALA A 3 14.13 8.50 -12.17
CA ALA A 3 15.50 8.98 -12.05
C ALA A 3 16.10 9.20 -13.44
N LEU A 4 16.63 10.39 -13.69
CA LEU A 4 17.36 10.71 -14.91
C LEU A 4 18.84 10.78 -14.58
N SER A 5 19.68 10.04 -15.31
CA SER A 5 21.13 10.11 -15.14
C SER A 5 21.80 10.57 -16.44
N GLY A 6 22.78 11.46 -16.30
CA GLY A 6 23.65 11.81 -17.43
C GLY A 6 24.59 10.66 -17.75
N GLN A 7 24.91 10.50 -19.03
CA GLN A 7 25.92 9.55 -19.50
C GLN A 7 26.97 10.28 -20.33
N VAL A 8 28.18 9.71 -20.37
CA VAL A 8 29.21 10.15 -21.33
C VAL A 8 28.64 10.13 -22.76
N LYS A 9 29.29 10.85 -23.69
CA LYS A 9 28.87 10.79 -25.09
C LYS A 9 28.87 9.35 -25.58
N ALA A 10 27.95 9.00 -26.48
CA ALA A 10 27.76 7.61 -26.91
C ALA A 10 29.07 6.97 -27.42
N GLN A 11 29.92 7.74 -28.11
CA GLN A 11 31.23 7.30 -28.61
C GLN A 11 32.24 6.87 -27.52
N TYR A 12 32.04 7.28 -26.26
CA TYR A 12 32.93 6.97 -25.14
C TYR A 12 32.39 5.85 -24.24
N ALA A 13 31.21 5.29 -24.53
CA ALA A 13 30.66 4.16 -23.78
C ALA A 13 31.39 2.86 -24.14
N GLY A 14 32.04 2.21 -23.18
CA GLY A 14 32.81 0.97 -23.35
C GLY A 14 34.35 1.10 -23.36
N PRO A 15 34.97 2.11 -23.99
CA PRO A 15 36.42 2.28 -24.00
C PRO A 15 37.09 2.67 -22.66
N GLY A 16 36.34 2.81 -21.55
CA GLY A 16 36.91 3.22 -20.26
C GLY A 16 37.18 4.73 -20.17
N GLY A 17 36.25 5.55 -20.68
CA GLY A 17 36.33 7.00 -20.61
C GLY A 17 36.32 7.55 -19.17
N ILE A 18 36.70 8.82 -19.00
CA ILE A 18 36.63 9.48 -17.68
C ILE A 18 35.18 9.47 -17.18
N GLN A 19 34.98 8.93 -15.97
CA GLN A 19 33.66 8.76 -15.31
C GLN A 19 32.67 7.85 -16.06
N GLU A 20 33.15 7.05 -17.03
CA GLU A 20 32.31 6.07 -17.72
C GLU A 20 32.11 4.83 -16.85
N ILE A 21 30.86 4.41 -16.71
CA ILE A 21 30.46 3.16 -16.05
C ILE A 21 29.30 2.52 -16.82
N ASP A 22 29.16 1.21 -16.68
CA ASP A 22 27.99 0.47 -17.13
C ASP A 22 26.79 0.78 -16.21
N GLN A 23 26.10 1.89 -16.52
CA GLN A 23 24.93 2.34 -15.78
C GLN A 23 23.76 1.35 -15.88
N ASP A 24 23.59 0.68 -17.03
CA ASP A 24 22.50 -0.27 -17.24
C ASP A 24 22.66 -1.48 -16.31
N ALA A 25 23.89 -2.04 -16.20
CA ALA A 25 24.17 -3.11 -15.25
C ALA A 25 24.04 -2.63 -13.79
N PHE A 26 24.46 -1.41 -13.48
CA PHE A 26 24.42 -0.86 -12.14
C PHE A 26 22.99 -0.65 -11.63
N PHE A 27 22.09 -0.10 -12.44
CA PHE A 27 20.73 0.26 -12.01
C PHE A 27 19.70 -0.86 -12.17
N ARG A 28 19.93 -1.82 -13.07
CA ARG A 28 18.94 -2.89 -13.37
C ARG A 28 18.46 -3.68 -12.14
N PRO A 29 19.27 -4.02 -11.12
CA PRO A 29 18.79 -4.77 -9.95
C PRO A 29 17.86 -3.98 -9.01
N ILE A 30 17.92 -2.65 -9.04
CA ILE A 30 17.19 -1.77 -8.10
C ILE A 30 16.08 -0.94 -8.77
N THR A 31 15.80 -1.22 -10.04
CA THR A 31 14.82 -0.48 -10.83
C THR A 31 13.78 -1.42 -11.45
N VAL A 32 12.55 -0.92 -11.57
CA VAL A 32 11.48 -1.61 -12.33
C VAL A 32 11.63 -1.40 -13.83
N PHE A 33 12.42 -0.41 -14.23
CA PHE A 33 12.80 -0.11 -15.60
C PHE A 33 14.12 0.64 -15.59
N SER A 34 15.10 0.18 -16.37
CA SER A 34 16.36 0.88 -16.59
C SER A 34 16.71 0.76 -18.07
N ASN A 35 17.07 1.88 -18.69
CA ASN A 35 17.45 1.92 -20.10
C ASN A 35 18.32 3.14 -20.39
N THR A 36 19.14 3.06 -21.44
CA THR A 36 19.92 4.17 -21.97
C THR A 36 19.30 4.66 -23.29
N VAL A 37 19.13 5.98 -23.43
CA VAL A 37 18.66 6.58 -24.68
C VAL A 37 19.80 6.61 -25.69
N THR A 38 19.70 5.81 -26.74
CA THR A 38 20.74 5.72 -27.79
C THR A 38 20.39 6.51 -29.06
N ASP A 39 19.12 6.89 -29.22
CA ASP A 39 18.60 7.63 -30.38
C ASP A 39 17.64 8.74 -29.89
N PRO A 40 17.85 10.02 -30.26
CA PRO A 40 16.96 11.12 -29.89
C PRO A 40 15.49 10.85 -30.24
N ALA A 41 15.22 10.18 -31.37
CA ALA A 41 13.87 9.86 -31.84
C ALA A 41 13.08 8.96 -30.88
N THR A 42 13.78 8.24 -29.98
CA THR A 42 13.17 7.34 -28.99
C THR A 42 13.03 7.96 -27.60
N ALA A 43 13.64 9.11 -27.35
CA ALA A 43 13.76 9.70 -26.02
C ALA A 43 12.41 9.90 -25.33
N VAL A 44 11.44 10.50 -26.03
CA VAL A 44 10.08 10.75 -25.49
C VAL A 44 9.35 9.45 -25.19
N LYS A 45 9.46 8.45 -26.08
CA LYS A 45 8.84 7.13 -25.88
C LYS A 45 9.43 6.40 -24.68
N LEU A 46 10.76 6.42 -24.54
CA LEU A 46 11.44 5.79 -23.40
C LEU A 46 11.10 6.48 -22.08
N LEU A 47 11.04 7.80 -22.07
CA LEU A 47 10.60 8.58 -20.92
C LEU A 47 9.16 8.23 -20.50
N THR A 48 8.23 8.24 -21.45
CA THR A 48 6.84 7.86 -21.20
C THR A 48 6.73 6.44 -20.66
N ARG A 49 7.48 5.48 -21.24
CA ARG A 49 7.51 4.11 -20.73
C ARG A 49 8.09 4.03 -19.32
N ALA A 50 9.22 4.68 -19.04
CA ALA A 50 9.84 4.72 -17.72
C ALA A 50 8.84 5.22 -16.66
N LEU A 51 8.10 6.30 -16.94
CA LEU A 51 7.03 6.79 -16.07
C LEU A 51 5.95 5.74 -15.83
N ARG A 52 5.49 5.04 -16.87
CA ARG A 52 4.49 3.98 -16.74
C ARG A 52 4.96 2.82 -15.87
N TYR A 53 6.19 2.34 -16.09
CA TYR A 53 6.78 1.29 -15.26
C TYR A 53 6.94 1.73 -13.81
N ALA A 54 7.37 2.98 -13.57
CA ALA A 54 7.48 3.51 -12.21
C ALA A 54 6.13 3.58 -11.48
N ILE A 55 5.06 3.96 -12.18
CA ILE A 55 3.70 4.04 -11.62
C ILE A 55 3.15 2.63 -11.35
N ILE A 56 3.14 1.76 -12.35
CA ILE A 56 2.55 0.42 -12.26
C ILE A 56 3.37 -0.48 -11.32
N GLY A 57 4.69 -0.50 -11.50
CA GLY A 57 5.60 -1.29 -10.67
C GLY A 57 5.86 -0.72 -9.29
N ARG A 58 5.31 0.46 -8.95
CA ARG A 58 5.47 1.15 -7.66
C ARG A 58 6.94 1.24 -7.20
N GLY A 59 7.84 1.46 -8.16
CA GLY A 59 9.28 1.41 -7.94
C GLY A 59 10.02 2.58 -8.60
N VAL A 60 11.32 2.39 -8.77
CA VAL A 60 12.19 3.36 -9.45
C VAL A 60 12.34 2.97 -10.91
N ALA A 61 12.00 3.86 -11.82
CA ALA A 61 12.45 3.77 -13.20
C ALA A 61 13.62 4.72 -13.39
N GLN A 62 14.69 4.25 -14.03
CA GLN A 62 15.87 5.02 -14.35
C GLN A 62 16.01 5.12 -15.87
N LEU A 63 16.44 6.30 -16.34
CA LEU A 63 16.73 6.54 -17.75
C LEU A 63 18.08 7.25 -17.86
N SER A 64 19.04 6.62 -18.52
CA SER A 64 20.35 7.21 -18.79
C SER A 64 20.32 7.97 -20.11
N ILE A 65 20.89 9.17 -20.15
CA ILE A 65 20.82 10.04 -21.32
C ILE A 65 22.23 10.56 -21.67
N PRO A 66 22.84 10.08 -22.77
CA PRO A 66 24.14 10.56 -23.25
C PRO A 66 24.14 12.06 -23.57
N ASN A 67 25.24 12.73 -23.24
CA ASN A 67 25.36 14.19 -23.36
C ASN A 67 25.22 14.72 -24.80
N ASP A 68 25.64 13.94 -25.80
CA ASP A 68 25.48 14.25 -27.21
C ASP A 68 24.02 14.12 -27.65
N ILE A 69 23.37 13.01 -27.27
CA ILE A 69 21.95 12.76 -27.57
C ILE A 69 21.03 13.85 -27.00
N GLN A 70 21.32 14.36 -25.79
CA GLN A 70 20.55 15.45 -25.17
C GLN A 70 20.55 16.76 -25.99
N ARG A 71 21.55 16.97 -26.84
CA ARG A 71 21.75 18.20 -27.60
C ARG A 71 21.25 18.12 -29.03
N GLU A 72 20.92 16.92 -29.50
CA GLU A 72 20.41 16.72 -30.85
C GLU A 72 19.01 17.34 -30.99
N PRO A 73 18.72 17.98 -32.13
CA PRO A 73 17.37 18.46 -32.40
C PRO A 73 16.41 17.28 -32.52
N LEU A 74 15.21 17.43 -31.95
CA LEU A 74 14.15 16.43 -32.04
C LEU A 74 13.02 16.95 -32.92
N GLU A 75 12.69 16.21 -33.98
CA GLU A 75 11.56 16.55 -34.83
C GLU A 75 10.23 16.39 -34.08
N PRO A 76 9.23 17.26 -34.30
CA PRO A 76 7.94 17.19 -33.62
C PRO A 76 7.22 15.84 -33.75
N ALA A 77 7.45 15.10 -34.84
CA ALA A 77 6.86 13.78 -35.08
C ALA A 77 7.27 12.73 -34.01
N TYR A 78 8.39 12.93 -33.31
CA TYR A 78 8.85 12.05 -32.24
C TYR A 78 8.32 12.46 -30.85
N CYS A 79 7.60 13.57 -30.77
CA CYS A 79 7.00 14.11 -29.54
C CYS A 79 5.50 13.78 -29.40
N GLU A 80 5.00 12.82 -30.17
CA GLU A 80 3.59 12.41 -30.12
C GLU A 80 3.19 11.96 -28.71
N ARG A 81 2.08 12.53 -28.22
CA ARG A 81 1.52 12.17 -26.91
C ARG A 81 0.79 10.84 -27.03
N GLU A 82 1.29 9.85 -26.30
CA GLU A 82 0.56 8.61 -26.09
C GLU A 82 -0.53 8.77 -25.02
N THR A 83 -1.49 7.84 -24.99
CA THR A 83 -2.56 7.84 -24.00
C THR A 83 -2.01 7.71 -22.57
N CYS A 84 -2.63 8.45 -21.64
CA CYS A 84 -2.36 8.34 -20.22
C CYS A 84 -2.74 6.93 -19.70
N LEU A 85 -2.11 6.51 -18.60
CA LEU A 85 -2.53 5.29 -17.93
C LEU A 85 -3.95 5.43 -17.39
N PRO A 86 -4.79 4.38 -17.49
CA PRO A 86 -6.04 4.35 -16.76
C PRO A 86 -5.75 4.32 -15.25
N THR A 87 -6.76 4.68 -14.45
CA THR A 87 -6.71 4.49 -13.00
C THR A 87 -6.45 3.01 -12.68
N VAL A 88 -5.40 2.74 -11.90
CA VAL A 88 -5.05 1.38 -11.49
C VAL A 88 -5.87 1.04 -10.26
N ALA A 89 -7.01 0.37 -10.46
CA ALA A 89 -7.85 -0.15 -9.40
C ALA A 89 -8.28 -1.58 -9.72
N VAL A 90 -8.34 -2.43 -8.70
CA VAL A 90 -8.71 -3.85 -8.84
C VAL A 90 -9.97 -4.09 -8.01
N ALA A 91 -11.02 -4.61 -8.64
CA ALA A 91 -12.22 -5.03 -7.95
C ALA A 91 -12.08 -6.50 -7.49
N PRO A 92 -12.46 -6.84 -6.25
CA PRO A 92 -12.43 -8.21 -5.79
C PRO A 92 -13.54 -9.05 -6.42
N THR A 93 -13.36 -10.37 -6.45
CA THR A 93 -14.40 -11.31 -6.87
C THR A 93 -15.51 -11.42 -5.84
N ASP A 94 -16.70 -11.80 -6.28
CA ASP A 94 -17.87 -11.92 -5.42
C ASP A 94 -17.71 -13.05 -4.38
N GLU A 95 -16.97 -14.10 -4.74
CA GLU A 95 -16.61 -15.20 -3.84
C GLU A 95 -15.72 -14.71 -2.70
N ALA A 96 -14.68 -13.92 -3.01
CA ALA A 96 -13.76 -13.40 -2.00
C ALA A 96 -14.45 -12.42 -1.05
N VAL A 97 -15.33 -11.56 -1.58
CA VAL A 97 -16.14 -10.63 -0.78
C VAL A 97 -17.09 -11.39 0.15
N ARG A 98 -17.77 -12.43 -0.33
CA ARG A 98 -18.65 -13.28 0.49
C ARG A 98 -17.90 -14.01 1.60
N ALA A 99 -16.76 -14.64 1.27
CA ALA A 99 -15.93 -15.33 2.26
C ALA A 99 -15.44 -14.38 3.37
N ALA A 100 -15.03 -13.16 2.99
CA ALA A 100 -14.66 -12.13 3.96
C ALA A 100 -15.85 -11.72 4.84
N ALA A 101 -17.02 -11.49 4.26
CA ALA A 101 -18.22 -11.11 5.01
C ALA A 101 -18.67 -12.21 5.98
N GLU A 102 -18.65 -13.48 5.56
CA GLU A 102 -18.98 -14.63 6.41
C GLU A 102 -18.01 -14.77 7.60
N ALA A 103 -16.70 -14.63 7.35
CA ALA A 103 -15.69 -14.66 8.40
C ALA A 103 -15.88 -13.49 9.38
N ILE A 104 -16.13 -12.28 8.86
CA ILE A 104 -16.41 -11.10 9.68
C ILE A 104 -17.64 -11.34 10.53
N ASP A 105 -18.75 -11.81 9.98
CA ASP A 105 -19.99 -12.05 10.70
C ASP A 105 -19.91 -13.17 11.74
N GLY A 106 -18.98 -14.12 11.57
CA GLY A 106 -18.73 -15.20 12.53
C GLY A 106 -17.86 -14.81 13.73
N ALA A 107 -17.11 -13.69 13.64
CA ALA A 107 -16.24 -13.23 14.73
C ALA A 107 -17.05 -12.68 15.92
N SER A 108 -16.58 -12.80 17.15
CA SER A 108 -17.18 -12.11 18.31
C SER A 108 -16.44 -10.81 18.64
N ARG A 109 -15.12 -10.76 18.44
CA ARG A 109 -14.25 -9.61 18.75
C ARG A 109 -13.36 -9.25 17.55
N PRO A 110 -13.94 -8.83 16.42
CA PRO A 110 -13.17 -8.43 15.25
C PRO A 110 -12.41 -7.13 15.52
N VAL A 111 -11.21 -7.03 14.95
CA VAL A 111 -10.38 -5.83 14.96
C VAL A 111 -10.01 -5.46 13.54
N ILE A 112 -10.15 -4.19 13.17
CA ILE A 112 -9.67 -3.69 11.88
C ILE A 112 -8.24 -3.21 12.05
N LEU A 113 -7.32 -3.76 11.26
CA LEU A 113 -5.95 -3.30 11.16
C LEU A 113 -5.75 -2.57 9.84
N ALA A 114 -5.74 -1.24 9.90
CA ALA A 114 -5.56 -0.37 8.75
C ALA A 114 -4.07 -0.17 8.43
N GLY A 115 -3.65 -0.65 7.27
CA GLY A 115 -2.32 -0.46 6.70
C GLY A 115 -2.24 0.72 5.75
N PHE A 116 -1.03 1.01 5.26
CA PHE A 116 -0.78 2.12 4.33
C PHE A 116 -1.58 1.99 3.03
N GLY A 117 -1.83 0.75 2.58
CA GLY A 117 -2.64 0.48 1.39
C GLY A 117 -4.11 0.89 1.54
N ALA A 118 -4.59 1.10 2.78
CA ALA A 118 -5.95 1.58 3.04
C ALA A 118 -6.07 3.11 3.14
N MET A 119 -4.98 3.89 2.96
CA MET A 119 -5.02 5.35 3.11
C MET A 119 -6.08 6.05 2.23
N GLY A 120 -6.33 5.53 1.02
CA GLY A 120 -7.37 6.04 0.13
C GLY A 120 -8.81 5.60 0.49
N ALA A 121 -8.96 4.77 1.53
CA ALA A 121 -10.21 4.11 1.91
C ALA A 121 -10.67 4.47 3.35
N ALA A 122 -10.21 5.59 3.91
CA ALA A 122 -10.50 6.02 5.28
C ALA A 122 -12.00 6.00 5.62
N GLY A 123 -12.85 6.54 4.74
CA GLY A 123 -14.30 6.53 4.91
C GLY A 123 -14.86 5.10 5.00
N ALA A 124 -14.47 4.22 4.08
CA ALA A 124 -14.92 2.84 4.06
C ALA A 124 -14.43 2.02 5.28
N VAL A 125 -13.21 2.30 5.76
CA VAL A 125 -12.69 1.72 7.02
C VAL A 125 -13.57 2.14 8.19
N LEU A 126 -13.92 3.43 8.29
CA LEU A 126 -14.76 3.96 9.35
C LEU A 126 -16.19 3.42 9.30
N ASP A 127 -16.78 3.32 8.10
CA ASP A 127 -18.13 2.80 7.92
C ASP A 127 -18.22 1.33 8.31
N LEU A 128 -17.21 0.53 7.96
CA LEU A 128 -17.10 -0.85 8.43
C LEU A 128 -16.97 -0.89 9.94
N ALA A 129 -16.03 -0.14 10.53
CA ALA A 129 -15.81 -0.08 11.98
C ALA A 129 -17.11 0.22 12.74
N LYS A 130 -17.88 1.21 12.29
CA LYS A 130 -19.18 1.57 12.87
C LYS A 130 -20.20 0.45 12.75
N LYS A 131 -20.34 -0.15 11.56
CA LYS A 131 -21.36 -1.18 11.29
C LYS A 131 -21.12 -2.45 12.11
N ILE A 132 -19.88 -2.91 12.15
CA ILE A 132 -19.52 -4.15 12.87
C ILE A 132 -19.02 -3.89 14.29
N ARG A 133 -19.11 -2.64 14.78
CA ARG A 133 -18.65 -2.22 16.11
C ARG A 133 -17.23 -2.71 16.40
N ALA A 134 -16.32 -2.58 15.43
CA ALA A 134 -14.96 -3.06 15.52
C ALA A 134 -13.98 -1.90 15.75
N PRO A 135 -13.06 -2.00 16.72
CA PRO A 135 -12.00 -1.04 16.89
C PRO A 135 -11.02 -1.06 15.70
N VAL A 136 -10.47 0.11 15.38
CA VAL A 136 -9.48 0.32 14.33
C VAL A 136 -8.11 0.55 14.95
N VAL A 137 -7.18 -0.35 14.69
CA VAL A 137 -5.76 -0.11 14.92
C VAL A 137 -5.08 0.20 13.60
N THR A 138 -4.04 1.01 13.63
CA THR A 138 -3.28 1.41 12.44
C THR A 138 -1.90 0.79 12.45
N THR A 139 -1.32 0.52 11.29
CA THR A 139 0.13 0.40 11.21
C THR A 139 0.77 1.77 11.40
N PHE A 140 2.04 1.81 11.80
CA PHE A 140 2.76 3.10 11.97
C PHE A 140 2.67 3.99 10.72
N ARG A 141 2.82 3.40 9.51
CA ARG A 141 2.71 4.12 8.24
C ARG A 141 1.30 4.60 7.88
N ALA A 142 0.28 4.03 8.52
CA ALA A 142 -1.12 4.39 8.32
C ALA A 142 -1.66 5.31 9.41
N LYS A 143 -0.82 5.74 10.37
CA LYS A 143 -1.21 6.77 11.34
C LYS A 143 -1.70 8.00 10.58
N GLY A 144 -2.88 8.50 10.97
CA GLY A 144 -3.53 9.63 10.30
C GLY A 144 -4.48 9.24 9.16
N ILE A 145 -4.70 7.94 8.89
CA ILE A 145 -5.81 7.50 8.03
C ILE A 145 -7.16 8.00 8.55
N LEU A 146 -7.32 7.99 9.88
CA LEU A 146 -8.42 8.59 10.61
C LEU A 146 -7.83 9.58 11.63
N PRO A 147 -8.57 10.64 12.02
CA PRO A 147 -8.15 11.51 13.11
C PRO A 147 -7.87 10.70 14.38
N ASP A 148 -6.82 11.05 15.12
CA ASP A 148 -6.48 10.33 16.34
C ASP A 148 -7.64 10.41 17.35
N GLU A 149 -8.42 11.49 17.35
CA GLU A 149 -9.59 11.76 18.20
C GLU A 149 -10.82 10.91 17.85
N ASN A 150 -10.81 10.22 16.71
CA ASN A 150 -11.93 9.41 16.28
C ASN A 150 -12.18 8.26 17.27
N GLU A 151 -13.40 8.14 17.77
CA GLU A 151 -13.78 7.17 18.82
C GLU A 151 -13.43 5.71 18.47
N TRP A 152 -13.34 5.35 17.19
CA TRP A 152 -13.05 4.00 16.71
C TRP A 152 -11.55 3.69 16.66
N VAL A 153 -10.67 4.70 16.72
CA VAL A 153 -9.22 4.52 16.62
C VAL A 153 -8.65 4.12 17.98
N ALA A 154 -8.02 2.94 18.03
CA ALA A 154 -7.39 2.34 19.21
C ALA A 154 -5.85 2.52 19.23
N GLY A 155 -5.31 3.30 18.31
CA GLY A 155 -3.88 3.63 18.23
C GLY A 155 -3.13 2.86 17.16
N ILE A 156 -1.83 2.68 17.39
CA ILE A 156 -0.89 2.09 16.42
C ILE A 156 -0.52 0.70 16.90
N HIS A 157 -0.63 -0.31 16.05
CA HIS A 157 -0.21 -1.68 16.33
C HIS A 157 1.24 -1.92 15.88
N GLY A 158 1.91 -2.87 16.54
CA GLY A 158 3.28 -3.28 16.27
C GLY A 158 4.29 -2.83 17.33
N PRO A 159 5.60 -3.08 17.12
CA PRO A 159 6.65 -2.78 18.10
C PRO A 159 6.81 -1.29 18.43
N LEU A 160 6.47 -0.41 17.48
CA LEU A 160 6.47 1.05 17.64
C LEU A 160 5.07 1.59 18.00
N GLY A 161 4.17 0.70 18.40
CA GLY A 161 2.76 0.99 18.65
C GLY A 161 2.43 1.34 20.09
N THR A 162 1.13 1.45 20.38
CA THR A 162 0.61 1.64 21.73
C THR A 162 0.34 0.27 22.39
N PRO A 163 0.59 0.11 23.71
CA PRO A 163 0.35 -1.15 24.41
C PRO A 163 -1.09 -1.67 24.24
N HIS A 164 -2.08 -0.77 24.29
CA HIS A 164 -3.49 -1.16 24.18
C HIS A 164 -3.86 -1.68 22.78
N ALA A 165 -3.28 -1.13 21.71
CA ALA A 165 -3.50 -1.65 20.35
C ALA A 165 -2.96 -3.09 20.24
N ARG A 166 -1.80 -3.36 20.83
CA ARG A 166 -1.22 -4.71 20.87
C ARG A 166 -2.08 -5.68 21.66
N THR A 167 -2.57 -5.28 22.85
CA THR A 167 -3.49 -6.10 23.65
C THR A 167 -4.76 -6.42 22.86
N LEU A 168 -5.33 -5.43 22.19
CA LEU A 168 -6.58 -5.58 21.44
C LEU A 168 -6.43 -6.52 20.25
N VAL A 169 -5.35 -6.44 19.49
CA VAL A 169 -5.05 -7.44 18.44
C VAL A 169 -4.80 -8.81 19.08
N GLY A 170 -4.08 -8.88 20.20
CA GLY A 170 -3.82 -10.12 20.93
C GLY A 170 -5.07 -10.80 21.48
N GLU A 171 -6.08 -10.02 21.86
CA GLU A 171 -7.37 -10.51 22.36
C GLU A 171 -8.40 -10.70 21.24
N SER A 172 -8.19 -10.17 20.04
CA SER A 172 -9.11 -10.38 18.91
C SER A 172 -9.26 -11.86 18.55
N ASP A 173 -10.44 -12.24 18.06
CA ASP A 173 -10.68 -13.54 17.43
C ASP A 173 -10.69 -13.46 15.90
N LEU A 174 -10.64 -12.25 15.34
CA LEU A 174 -10.45 -11.99 13.92
C LEU A 174 -9.71 -10.67 13.71
N VAL A 175 -8.70 -10.67 12.85
CA VAL A 175 -8.06 -9.45 12.35
C VAL A 175 -8.48 -9.21 10.90
N ILE A 176 -9.05 -8.04 10.63
CA ILE A 176 -9.40 -7.56 9.29
C ILE A 176 -8.25 -6.65 8.85
N ALA A 177 -7.26 -7.22 8.16
CA ALA A 177 -6.09 -6.51 7.69
C ALA A 177 -6.39 -5.81 6.35
N CYS A 178 -6.41 -4.49 6.36
CA CYS A 178 -6.72 -3.66 5.18
C CYS A 178 -5.45 -3.01 4.64
N GLY A 179 -4.92 -3.48 3.51
CA GLY A 179 -3.74 -2.91 2.85
C GLY A 179 -2.50 -2.87 3.74
N ALA A 180 -2.33 -3.90 4.57
CA ALA A 180 -1.24 -4.01 5.53
C ALA A 180 -0.25 -5.12 5.12
N SER A 181 1.05 -4.86 5.28
CA SER A 181 2.08 -5.87 5.06
C SER A 181 2.15 -6.84 6.23
N PHE A 182 2.28 -8.14 5.97
CA PHE A 182 2.62 -9.13 7.01
C PHE A 182 4.13 -9.14 7.23
N SER A 183 4.60 -8.23 8.08
CA SER A 183 6.00 -8.09 8.49
C SER A 183 6.13 -8.06 10.01
N ASP A 184 7.32 -8.31 10.53
CA ASP A 184 7.63 -8.23 11.96
C ASP A 184 7.27 -6.87 12.57
N PHE A 185 7.37 -5.79 11.79
CA PHE A 185 7.01 -4.44 12.21
C PHE A 185 5.49 -4.21 12.30
N THR A 186 4.71 -4.96 11.52
CA THR A 186 3.25 -4.95 11.65
C THR A 186 2.82 -5.81 12.82
N GLY A 187 3.54 -6.91 13.10
CA GLY A 187 3.39 -7.68 14.34
C GLY A 187 2.03 -8.33 14.52
N ILE A 188 1.39 -8.77 13.42
CA ILE A 188 0.14 -9.54 13.48
C ILE A 188 0.49 -10.94 14.01
N PRO A 189 -0.13 -11.41 15.11
CA PRO A 189 0.16 -12.74 15.63
C PRO A 189 -0.24 -13.83 14.62
N GLY A 190 0.66 -14.78 14.35
CA GLY A 190 0.48 -15.79 13.29
C GLY A 190 -0.58 -16.85 13.58
N ASP A 191 -1.08 -16.93 14.82
CA ASP A 191 -2.16 -17.80 15.24
C ASP A 191 -3.55 -17.17 15.05
N LYS A 192 -3.62 -15.89 14.65
CA LYS A 192 -4.90 -15.19 14.49
C LYS A 192 -5.59 -15.57 13.19
N PRO A 193 -6.91 -15.80 13.22
CA PRO A 193 -7.73 -15.76 12.02
C PRO A 193 -7.64 -14.38 11.38
N VAL A 194 -7.43 -14.34 10.06
CA VAL A 194 -7.26 -13.08 9.33
C VAL A 194 -8.12 -13.06 8.06
N VAL A 195 -8.83 -11.95 7.87
CA VAL A 195 -9.32 -11.50 6.55
C VAL A 195 -8.33 -10.47 6.04
N HIS A 196 -7.69 -10.71 4.89
CA HIS A 196 -6.70 -9.80 4.32
C HIS A 196 -7.20 -9.23 3.00
N ILE A 197 -7.29 -7.90 2.93
CA ILE A 197 -7.63 -7.14 1.73
C ILE A 197 -6.36 -6.44 1.26
N ASP A 198 -5.90 -6.75 0.04
CA ASP A 198 -4.71 -6.11 -0.53
C ASP A 198 -4.79 -6.04 -2.05
N ILE A 199 -4.16 -5.02 -2.62
CA ILE A 199 -4.05 -4.83 -4.07
C ILE A 199 -2.86 -5.61 -4.64
N ASP A 200 -1.86 -5.93 -3.80
CA ASP A 200 -0.72 -6.75 -4.17
C ASP A 200 -0.99 -8.24 -3.84
N PRO A 201 -1.19 -9.10 -4.86
CA PRO A 201 -1.48 -10.52 -4.64
C PRO A 201 -0.33 -11.27 -3.96
N ILE A 202 0.90 -10.75 -3.99
CA ILE A 202 2.03 -11.35 -3.27
C ILE A 202 1.78 -11.27 -1.75
N GLN A 203 1.16 -10.20 -1.25
CA GLN A 203 0.85 -10.10 0.19
C GLN A 203 -0.18 -11.15 0.61
N LEU A 204 -1.13 -11.46 -0.28
CA LEU A 204 -2.20 -12.44 -0.06
C LEU A 204 -1.70 -13.90 -0.05
N GLY A 205 -0.45 -14.15 -0.43
CA GLY A 205 0.19 -15.46 -0.37
C GLY A 205 1.12 -15.67 0.83
N LYS A 206 1.27 -14.69 1.73
CA LYS A 206 2.29 -14.74 2.81
C LYS A 206 1.86 -15.48 4.07
N HIS A 207 0.57 -15.71 4.25
CA HIS A 207 0.04 -16.31 5.47
C HIS A 207 -1.22 -17.13 5.14
N PRO A 208 -1.54 -18.18 5.90
CA PRO A 208 -2.85 -18.81 5.82
C PRO A 208 -3.92 -17.82 6.28
N PHE A 209 -4.67 -17.26 5.33
CA PHE A 209 -5.79 -16.36 5.59
C PHE A 209 -7.10 -17.15 5.61
N VAL A 210 -8.05 -16.72 6.45
CA VAL A 210 -9.43 -17.22 6.40
C VAL A 210 -10.11 -16.74 5.12
N ALA A 211 -9.85 -15.49 4.75
CA ALA A 211 -10.23 -14.96 3.44
C ALA A 211 -9.14 -14.03 2.92
N ALA A 212 -8.76 -14.22 1.66
CA ALA A 212 -7.84 -13.35 0.92
C ALA A 212 -8.63 -12.62 -0.16
N VAL A 213 -8.69 -11.29 -0.07
CA VAL A 213 -9.47 -10.42 -0.94
C VAL A 213 -8.51 -9.60 -1.80
N TRP A 214 -8.31 -10.04 -3.04
CA TRP A 214 -7.52 -9.29 -4.00
C TRP A 214 -8.32 -8.11 -4.56
N GLY A 215 -7.97 -6.91 -4.13
CA GLY A 215 -8.68 -5.71 -4.56
C GLY A 215 -8.19 -4.45 -3.86
N ASP A 216 -8.56 -3.31 -4.42
CA ASP A 216 -8.37 -2.03 -3.76
C ASP A 216 -9.28 -1.93 -2.53
N CYS A 217 -8.74 -1.53 -1.37
CA CYS A 217 -9.51 -1.33 -0.14
C CYS A 217 -10.72 -0.40 -0.35
N ALA A 218 -10.60 0.64 -1.18
CA ALA A 218 -11.66 1.59 -1.47
C ALA A 218 -12.82 0.96 -2.26
N ILE A 219 -12.59 -0.17 -2.92
CA ILE A 219 -13.62 -0.93 -3.65
C ILE A 219 -14.09 -2.12 -2.82
N ALA A 220 -13.17 -2.85 -2.19
CA ALA A 220 -13.49 -4.07 -1.46
C ALA A 220 -14.28 -3.80 -0.18
N LEU A 221 -13.92 -2.78 0.60
CA LEU A 221 -14.56 -2.49 1.88
C LEU A 221 -16.05 -2.12 1.72
N PRO A 222 -16.46 -1.26 0.77
CA PRO A 222 -17.88 -1.00 0.53
C PRO A 222 -18.68 -2.26 0.14
N ARG A 223 -18.10 -3.13 -0.69
CA ARG A 223 -18.77 -4.38 -1.09
C ARG A 223 -18.93 -5.35 0.08
N ILE A 224 -17.92 -5.45 0.95
CA ILE A 224 -18.01 -6.23 2.19
C ILE A 224 -19.04 -5.60 3.13
N LEU A 225 -19.02 -4.26 3.26
CA LEU A 225 -19.95 -3.50 4.09
C LEU A 225 -21.41 -3.79 3.72
N GLU A 226 -21.74 -3.97 2.44
CA GLU A 226 -23.09 -4.30 1.99
C GLU A 226 -23.58 -5.66 2.52
N LEU A 227 -22.68 -6.64 2.68
CA LEU A 227 -23.03 -8.01 3.06
C LEU A 227 -22.99 -8.28 4.57
N VAL A 228 -22.10 -7.63 5.30
CA VAL A 228 -21.95 -7.88 6.76
C VAL A 228 -23.15 -7.37 7.54
N ARG A 229 -23.50 -8.07 8.62
CA ARG A 229 -24.62 -7.69 9.49
C ARG A 229 -24.21 -6.60 10.48
N PRO A 230 -25.10 -5.63 10.77
CA PRO A 230 -24.83 -4.67 11.83
C PRO A 230 -24.72 -5.39 13.17
N ARG A 231 -23.81 -4.91 14.02
CA ARG A 231 -23.64 -5.43 15.38
C ARG A 231 -24.10 -4.44 16.42
N GLU A 232 -24.69 -4.95 17.49
CA GLU A 232 -24.97 -4.18 18.70
C GLU A 232 -24.02 -4.65 19.78
N ASP A 233 -22.94 -3.88 19.96
CA ASP A 233 -22.03 -4.04 21.09
C ASP A 233 -21.75 -2.67 21.71
N PRO A 234 -22.42 -2.32 22.82
CA PRO A 234 -22.15 -1.08 23.54
C PRO A 234 -20.83 -1.15 24.32
N ALA A 235 -20.32 -2.35 24.64
CA ALA A 235 -19.13 -2.52 25.46
C ALA A 235 -17.85 -2.13 24.72
N VAL A 236 -17.77 -2.36 23.40
CA VAL A 236 -16.60 -1.95 22.60
C VAL A 236 -16.38 -0.43 22.64
N GLY A 237 -17.46 0.35 22.52
CA GLY A 237 -17.37 1.82 22.57
C GLY A 237 -16.90 2.32 23.94
N GLN A 238 -17.42 1.75 25.03
CA GLN A 238 -16.99 2.08 26.38
C GLN A 238 -15.52 1.70 26.62
N TRP A 239 -15.12 0.50 26.19
CA TRP A 239 -13.74 0.03 26.31
C TRP A 239 -12.76 0.94 25.56
N LEU A 240 -13.12 1.37 24.34
CA LEU A 240 -12.31 2.29 23.54
C LEU A 240 -12.12 3.63 24.23
N MET A 241 -13.19 4.18 24.80
CA MET A 241 -13.15 5.43 25.56
C MET A 241 -12.25 5.31 26.80
N GLU A 242 -12.38 4.24 27.57
CA GLU A 242 -11.58 4.00 28.77
C GLU A 242 -10.09 3.89 28.45
N ARG A 243 -9.72 3.08 27.47
CA ARG A 243 -8.31 2.88 27.09
C ARG A 243 -7.68 4.12 26.47
N ARG A 244 -8.45 4.89 25.70
CA ARG A 244 -8.02 6.20 25.21
C ARG A 244 -7.71 7.14 26.38
N ARG A 245 -8.61 7.22 27.37
CA ARG A 245 -8.42 8.06 28.56
C ARG A 245 -7.19 7.65 29.36
N GLU A 246 -7.00 6.35 29.59
CA GLU A 246 -5.81 5.82 30.27
C GLU A 246 -4.53 6.20 29.53
N TRP A 247 -4.52 6.07 28.20
CA TRP A 247 -3.36 6.42 27.37
C TRP A 247 -3.05 7.92 27.39
N SER A 248 -4.05 8.78 27.24
CA SER A 248 -3.87 10.24 27.32
C SER A 248 -3.21 10.66 28.64
N LEU A 249 -3.61 10.06 29.77
CA LEU A 249 -3.02 10.34 31.08
C LEU A 249 -1.55 9.92 31.19
N GLN A 250 -1.08 8.99 30.36
CA GLN A 250 0.33 8.59 30.32
C GLN A 250 1.19 9.53 29.46
N LEU A 251 0.61 10.17 28.45
CA LEU A 251 1.32 11.13 27.58
C LEU A 251 1.62 12.46 28.28
N ASP A 252 0.82 12.84 29.28
CA ASP A 252 0.98 14.07 30.05
C ASP A 252 2.00 13.96 31.21
N ARG A 253 2.69 12.82 31.34
CA ARG A 253 3.72 12.55 32.36
C ARG A 253 5.11 12.56 31.76
#